data_AF-A0A8S0USQ4-F1
#
_entry.id   AF-A0A8S0USQ4-F1
#
_cell.length_a   1.000
_cell.length_b   1.000
_cell.length_c   1.000
_cell.angle_alpha   90.00
_cell.angle_beta   90.00
_cell.angle_gamma   90.00
#
_symmetry.space_group_name_H-M   'P 1'
#
loop_
_entity.id
_entity.type
_entity.pdbx_description
1 polymer ?
#
loop_
_entity_poly.entity_id
_entity_poly.type
_entity_poly.pdbx_seq_one_letter_code
_entity_poly.pdbx_strand_id
1 'polypeptide(L)'
;MSFLSKIPLSVFLLLPSSAVQTDINLQLHSAKGVPDFWLMAMKTNEILAEEISERDEEALKYLKDIKWCRIDNPKGFKLDFFFDSNPFFKNSVLTKTYHMIDDDEPILEKAIGTEIEWYPGKCLTQKVLKKKPKKGSKNMKPITKTEKCDSFFNFFKPPEVPENDDDIDEDLAEELQNLMEQDYDIGSTIRDKIIPHAVSWFTGEAVQGDELDDEDDEDDDDDNEDEDEDDEDDEDDEDDDEDEEEQSKSAKKSSGTKKGGRARAGEGQQGERPPECKQQ
;
A
#
# COMPACT_ATOMS: atom_id res chain seq x y z
N MET A 1 -48.89 -16.86 68.11
CA MET A 1 -47.97 -16.52 67.01
C MET A 1 -46.64 -17.22 67.32
N SER A 2 -46.37 -18.46 66.89
CA SER A 2 -46.02 -18.90 65.52
C SER A 2 -44.86 -18.04 64.97
N PHE A 3 -43.63 -18.47 64.69
CA PHE A 3 -42.99 -19.74 64.28
C PHE A 3 -41.50 -19.64 64.72
N LEU A 4 -40.88 -20.64 65.39
CA LEU A 4 -39.90 -21.57 64.79
C LEU A 4 -39.23 -21.03 63.51
N SER A 5 -37.92 -20.82 63.43
CA SER A 5 -36.96 -21.91 63.30
C SER A 5 -35.55 -21.36 63.18
N LYS A 6 -34.62 -22.11 63.77
CA LYS A 6 -33.17 -22.09 63.62
C LYS A 6 -32.76 -22.02 62.14
N ILE A 7 -31.80 -21.16 61.80
CA ILE A 7 -30.88 -21.35 60.67
C ILE A 7 -29.46 -21.21 61.25
N PRO A 8 -28.57 -22.21 61.06
CA PRO A 8 -27.27 -22.25 61.71
C PRO A 8 -26.28 -21.24 61.12
N LEU A 9 -25.32 -20.83 61.96
CA LEU A 9 -24.11 -20.03 61.71
C LEU A 9 -23.12 -20.66 60.68
N SER A 10 -23.62 -21.31 59.64
CA SER A 10 -22.79 -21.90 58.58
C SER A 10 -23.44 -21.68 57.22
N VAL A 11 -23.44 -20.42 56.80
CA VAL A 11 -23.28 -20.13 55.37
C VAL A 11 -21.96 -19.42 55.28
N PHE A 12 -20.93 -20.23 55.01
CA PHE A 12 -19.68 -19.81 54.40
C PHE A 12 -20.02 -18.82 53.28
N LEU A 13 -19.95 -17.51 53.57
CA LEU A 13 -19.53 -16.58 52.56
C LEU A 13 -18.07 -16.96 52.31
N LEU A 14 -17.88 -17.83 51.32
CA LEU A 14 -16.64 -17.93 50.57
C LEU A 14 -16.40 -16.54 49.98
N LEU A 15 -15.85 -15.66 50.81
CA LEU A 15 -15.14 -14.49 50.31
C LEU A 15 -14.07 -15.06 49.39
N PRO A 16 -14.01 -14.65 48.11
CA PRO A 16 -12.91 -15.03 47.27
C PRO A 16 -11.62 -14.69 48.00
N SER A 17 -10.71 -15.66 48.09
CA SER A 17 -9.38 -15.46 48.66
C SER A 17 -8.76 -14.21 48.04
N SER A 18 -7.94 -13.48 48.79
CA SER A 18 -7.15 -12.34 48.30
C SER A 18 -6.45 -12.65 46.96
N ALA A 19 -6.12 -13.92 46.68
CA ALA A 19 -5.60 -14.37 45.40
C ALA A 19 -6.60 -14.18 44.24
N VAL A 20 -7.86 -14.58 44.39
CA VAL A 20 -8.90 -14.44 43.35
C VAL A 20 -9.29 -12.98 43.11
N GLN A 21 -9.27 -12.14 44.16
CA GLN A 21 -9.46 -10.69 44.03
C GLN A 21 -8.26 -10.02 43.33
N THR A 22 -7.08 -10.61 43.44
CA THR A 22 -5.86 -10.16 42.75
C THR A 22 -5.87 -10.64 41.29
N ASP A 23 -6.42 -11.83 40.99
CA ASP A 23 -6.57 -12.34 39.61
C ASP A 23 -7.60 -11.56 38.79
N ILE A 24 -8.75 -11.20 39.37
CA ILE A 24 -9.74 -10.33 38.68
C ILE A 24 -9.16 -8.92 38.46
N ASN A 25 -8.40 -8.40 39.43
CA ASN A 25 -7.74 -7.11 39.25
C ASN A 25 -6.56 -7.20 38.26
N LEU A 26 -5.76 -8.27 38.23
CA LEU A 26 -4.67 -8.40 37.25
C LEU A 26 -5.19 -8.53 35.80
N GLN A 27 -6.38 -9.09 35.60
CA GLN A 27 -7.02 -9.13 34.29
C GLN A 27 -7.54 -7.74 33.83
N LEU A 28 -7.76 -6.82 34.77
CA LEU A 28 -8.29 -5.46 34.52
C LEU A 28 -7.21 -4.36 34.51
N HIS A 29 -5.97 -4.65 34.89
CA HIS A 29 -4.89 -3.65 35.00
C HIS A 29 -4.14 -3.34 33.68
N SER A 30 -4.72 -3.65 32.52
CA SER A 30 -4.15 -3.24 31.22
C SER A 30 -5.19 -2.89 30.15
N ALA A 31 -6.36 -2.36 30.52
CA ALA A 31 -7.32 -1.84 29.55
C ALA A 31 -7.30 -0.30 29.57
N LYS A 32 -6.25 0.31 29.01
CA LYS A 32 -6.33 1.70 28.57
C LYS A 32 -6.75 1.69 27.10
N GLY A 33 -7.99 2.07 26.81
CA GLY A 33 -8.53 2.14 25.46
C GLY A 33 -9.48 0.98 25.11
N VAL A 34 -10.01 1.04 23.89
CA VAL A 34 -10.86 0.00 23.30
C VAL A 34 -9.93 -1.03 22.64
N PRO A 35 -9.98 -2.32 23.04
CA PRO A 35 -9.15 -3.36 22.42
C PRO A 35 -9.41 -3.46 20.92
N ASP A 36 -8.34 -3.73 20.16
CA ASP A 36 -8.38 -4.02 18.72
C ASP A 36 -9.07 -2.94 17.87
N PHE A 37 -9.17 -1.70 18.38
CA PHE A 37 -9.92 -0.62 17.77
C PHE A 37 -9.55 -0.37 16.30
N TRP A 38 -8.27 -0.12 16.02
CA TRP A 38 -7.81 0.14 14.65
C TRP A 38 -7.86 -1.10 13.77
N LEU A 39 -7.57 -2.28 14.32
CA LEU A 39 -7.68 -3.53 13.58
C LEU A 39 -9.11 -3.74 13.10
N MET A 40 -10.10 -3.57 13.99
CA MET A 40 -11.50 -3.73 13.63
C MET A 40 -11.94 -2.64 12.65
N ALA A 41 -11.58 -1.37 12.89
CA ALA A 41 -11.92 -0.28 11.98
C ALA A 41 -11.40 -0.53 10.55
N MET A 42 -10.13 -0.96 10.41
CA MET A 42 -9.57 -1.27 9.10
C MET A 42 -10.23 -2.50 8.45
N LYS A 43 -10.51 -3.56 9.22
CA LYS A 43 -11.16 -4.78 8.68
C LYS A 43 -12.61 -4.58 8.24
N THR A 44 -13.28 -3.55 8.74
CA THR A 44 -14.64 -3.21 8.32
C THR A 44 -14.66 -2.52 6.95
N ASN A 45 -13.55 -1.91 6.52
CA ASN A 45 -13.42 -1.32 5.20
C ASN A 45 -12.94 -2.36 4.18
N GLU A 46 -13.64 -2.50 3.05
CA GLU A 46 -13.40 -3.57 2.08
C GLU A 46 -11.98 -3.56 1.50
N ILE A 47 -11.50 -2.38 1.07
CA ILE A 47 -10.16 -2.20 0.50
C ILE A 47 -9.08 -2.69 1.48
N LEU A 48 -9.20 -2.34 2.76
CA LEU A 48 -8.24 -2.75 3.79
C LEU A 48 -8.42 -4.19 4.26
N ALA A 49 -9.65 -4.70 4.25
CA ALA A 49 -9.94 -6.07 4.64
C ALA A 49 -9.25 -7.08 3.71
N GLU A 50 -9.16 -6.78 2.42
CA GLU A 50 -8.47 -7.62 1.42
C GLU A 50 -6.96 -7.69 1.66
N GLU A 51 -6.36 -6.61 2.15
CA GLU A 51 -4.92 -6.53 2.42
C GLU A 51 -4.53 -7.16 3.76
N ILE A 52 -5.46 -7.28 4.71
CA ILE A 52 -5.21 -7.80 6.06
C ILE A 52 -5.40 -9.32 6.09
N SER A 53 -4.29 -10.06 6.13
CA SER A 53 -4.33 -11.51 6.33
C SER A 53 -4.54 -11.87 7.81
N GLU A 54 -5.04 -13.09 8.07
CA GLU A 54 -5.19 -13.63 9.44
C GLU A 54 -3.91 -13.55 10.29
N ARG A 55 -2.73 -13.62 9.64
CA ARG A 55 -1.44 -13.55 10.33
C ARG A 55 -1.09 -12.12 10.76
N ASP A 56 -1.61 -11.13 10.06
CA ASP A 56 -1.35 -9.71 10.34
C ASP A 56 -2.16 -9.23 11.54
N GLU A 57 -3.35 -9.79 11.75
CA GLU A 57 -4.24 -9.44 12.87
C GLU A 57 -3.50 -9.47 14.21
N GLU A 58 -2.72 -10.51 14.49
CA GLU A 58 -1.99 -10.65 15.75
C GLU A 58 -0.96 -9.52 15.99
N ALA A 59 -0.40 -8.94 14.93
CA ALA A 59 0.47 -7.78 15.04
C ALA A 59 -0.32 -6.46 15.10
N LEU A 60 -1.42 -6.37 14.35
CA LEU A 60 -2.30 -5.20 14.31
C LEU A 60 -3.08 -4.97 15.62
N LYS A 61 -3.26 -5.99 16.47
CA LYS A 61 -3.76 -5.80 17.85
C LYS A 61 -2.91 -4.84 18.70
N TYR A 62 -1.64 -4.65 18.32
CA TYR A 62 -0.73 -3.71 18.98
C TYR A 62 -0.75 -2.32 18.35
N LEU A 63 -1.54 -2.11 17.30
CA LEU A 63 -1.72 -0.80 16.67
C LEU A 63 -2.54 0.10 17.58
N LYS A 64 -1.90 1.15 18.09
CA LYS A 64 -2.45 2.06 19.08
C LYS A 64 -3.10 3.28 18.44
N ASP A 65 -2.49 3.81 17.39
CA ASP A 65 -2.91 5.04 16.76
C ASP A 65 -2.49 5.08 15.29
N ILE A 66 -3.28 5.73 14.44
CA ILE A 66 -2.92 6.04 13.07
C ILE A 66 -3.11 7.55 12.89
N LYS A 67 -2.07 8.24 12.45
CA LYS A 67 -2.12 9.67 12.16
C LYS A 67 -1.69 9.92 10.75
N TRP A 68 -2.13 11.04 10.21
CA TRP A 68 -1.60 11.55 8.97
C TRP A 68 -1.22 13.02 9.10
N CYS A 69 -0.27 13.44 8.27
CA CYS A 69 0.08 14.85 8.11
C CYS A 69 0.39 15.15 6.65
N ARG A 70 0.02 16.35 6.20
CA ARG A 70 0.46 16.90 4.92
C ARG A 70 1.97 17.21 4.97
N ILE A 71 2.63 17.04 3.85
CA ILE A 71 4.02 17.46 3.61
C ILE A 71 3.98 18.48 2.49
N ASP A 72 4.67 19.61 2.68
CA ASP A 72 4.66 20.70 1.69
C ASP A 72 5.84 20.62 0.72
N ASN A 73 6.97 20.00 1.10
CA ASN A 73 8.15 19.94 0.24
C ASN A 73 9.04 18.70 0.51
N PRO A 74 9.05 17.69 -0.38
CA PRO A 74 8.16 17.56 -1.56
C PRO A 74 6.69 17.47 -1.14
N LYS A 75 5.77 17.92 -2.01
CA LYS A 75 4.33 17.88 -1.72
C LYS A 75 3.88 16.44 -1.45
N GLY A 76 2.87 16.27 -0.60
CA GLY A 76 2.21 14.97 -0.39
C GLY A 76 1.73 14.78 1.04
N PHE A 77 1.69 13.53 1.50
CA PHE A 77 1.26 13.21 2.85
C PHE A 77 1.99 12.00 3.43
N LYS A 78 1.98 11.90 4.76
CA LYS A 78 2.57 10.78 5.49
C LYS A 78 1.58 10.23 6.50
N LEU A 79 1.48 8.91 6.52
CA LEU A 79 0.79 8.11 7.52
C LEU A 79 1.80 7.61 8.56
N ASP A 80 1.49 7.79 9.84
CA ASP A 80 2.25 7.30 10.98
C ASP A 80 1.40 6.29 11.76
N PHE A 81 1.83 5.02 11.77
CA PHE A 81 1.20 3.92 12.50
C PHE A 81 1.96 3.67 13.80
N PHE A 82 1.33 3.97 14.93
CA PHE A 82 1.95 3.85 16.25
C PHE A 82 1.64 2.48 16.86
N PHE A 83 2.67 1.70 17.14
CA PHE A 83 2.54 0.39 17.76
C PHE A 83 3.05 0.40 19.21
N ASP A 84 2.32 -0.29 20.08
CA ASP A 84 2.87 -0.71 21.37
C ASP A 84 3.95 -1.78 21.17
N SER A 85 4.74 -2.01 22.22
CA SER A 85 5.75 -3.08 22.22
C SER A 85 5.09 -4.42 21.92
N ASN A 86 5.50 -5.05 20.82
CA ASN A 86 4.86 -6.25 20.28
C ASN A 86 5.90 -7.37 20.00
N PRO A 87 5.48 -8.63 19.82
CA PRO A 87 6.39 -9.75 19.62
C PRO A 87 6.83 -9.96 18.16
N PHE A 88 6.49 -9.05 17.24
CA PHE A 88 6.72 -9.21 15.81
C PHE A 88 7.90 -8.40 15.28
N PHE A 89 7.99 -7.13 15.65
CA PHE A 89 9.02 -6.20 15.21
C PHE A 89 9.40 -5.19 16.31
N LYS A 90 10.51 -4.49 16.13
CA LYS A 90 11.04 -3.53 17.11
C LYS A 90 10.48 -2.11 16.96
N ASN A 91 10.04 -1.76 15.76
CA ASN A 91 9.57 -0.41 15.44
C ASN A 91 8.40 -0.02 16.34
N SER A 92 8.46 1.16 16.95
CA SER A 92 7.32 1.75 17.66
C SER A 92 6.42 2.57 16.73
N VAL A 93 6.96 3.00 15.58
CA VAL A 93 6.22 3.71 14.54
C VAL A 93 6.63 3.13 13.19
N LEU A 94 5.65 2.78 12.36
CA LEU A 94 5.84 2.49 10.94
C LEU A 94 5.25 3.65 10.15
N THR A 95 5.99 4.17 9.18
CA THR A 95 5.53 5.31 8.37
C THR A 95 5.37 4.90 6.92
N LYS A 96 4.38 5.49 6.25
CA LYS A 96 4.19 5.45 4.80
C LYS A 96 4.06 6.88 4.30
N THR A 97 4.87 7.27 3.32
CA THR A 97 4.91 8.62 2.77
C THR A 97 4.63 8.56 1.28
N TYR A 98 3.72 9.40 0.79
CA TYR A 98 3.45 9.60 -0.61
C TYR A 98 3.90 11.01 -0.98
N HIS A 99 4.77 11.11 -1.98
CA HIS A 99 5.13 12.36 -2.63
C HIS A 99 4.26 12.53 -3.86
N MET A 100 3.65 13.70 -3.99
CA MET A 100 2.71 14.04 -5.04
C MET A 100 3.29 15.19 -5.87
N ILE A 101 3.01 15.20 -7.17
CA ILE A 101 3.43 16.29 -8.06
C ILE A 101 2.55 17.52 -7.83
N ASP A 102 1.24 17.33 -7.67
CA ASP A 102 0.29 18.40 -7.39
C ASP A 102 -0.79 18.01 -6.37
N ASP A 103 -1.48 19.02 -5.84
CA ASP A 103 -2.59 18.86 -4.89
C ASP A 103 -3.95 18.79 -5.60
N ASP A 104 -4.10 19.48 -6.74
CA ASP A 104 -5.36 19.57 -7.49
C ASP A 104 -5.57 18.32 -8.37
N GLU A 105 -4.49 17.82 -8.97
CA GLU A 105 -4.43 16.52 -9.64
C GLU A 105 -3.49 15.62 -8.83
N PRO A 106 -4.00 14.62 -8.08
CA PRO A 106 -3.19 13.79 -7.20
C PRO A 106 -2.33 12.79 -7.98
N ILE A 107 -1.33 13.28 -8.70
CA ILE A 107 -0.36 12.47 -9.43
C ILE A 107 0.71 12.00 -8.45
N LEU A 108 0.76 10.70 -8.19
CA LEU A 108 1.76 10.08 -7.34
C LEU A 108 3.14 10.08 -8.01
N GLU A 109 4.12 10.75 -7.40
CA GLU A 109 5.51 10.72 -7.83
C GLU A 109 6.26 9.53 -7.23
N LYS A 110 6.08 9.31 -5.92
CA LYS A 110 6.85 8.32 -5.17
C LYS A 110 6.16 7.90 -3.88
N ALA A 111 6.23 6.60 -3.56
CA ALA A 111 5.86 6.08 -2.26
C ALA A 111 7.11 5.61 -1.48
N ILE A 112 7.15 5.86 -0.18
CA ILE A 112 8.25 5.48 0.72
C ILE A 112 7.67 4.86 1.99
N GLY A 113 8.03 3.61 2.27
CA GLY A 113 7.64 2.91 3.49
C GLY A 113 8.80 2.67 4.44
N THR A 114 8.49 2.52 5.73
CA THR A 114 9.48 2.16 6.75
C THR A 114 9.90 0.70 6.62
N GLU A 115 11.21 0.45 6.63
CA GLU A 115 11.72 -0.92 6.76
C GLU A 115 11.37 -1.49 8.15
N ILE A 116 10.64 -2.60 8.16
CA ILE A 116 10.21 -3.27 9.39
C ILE A 116 11.33 -4.15 9.95
N GLU A 117 11.74 -3.87 11.18
CA GLU A 117 12.75 -4.61 11.92
C GLU A 117 12.13 -5.85 12.60
N TRP A 118 11.81 -6.86 11.80
CA TRP A 118 11.23 -8.12 12.27
C TRP A 118 12.14 -8.86 13.25
N TYR A 119 11.54 -9.43 14.30
CA TYR A 119 12.21 -10.41 15.13
C TYR A 119 12.44 -11.73 14.37
N PRO A 120 13.44 -12.55 14.76
CA PRO A 120 13.74 -13.80 14.09
C PRO A 120 12.53 -14.73 13.99
N GLY A 121 12.14 -15.10 12.76
CA GLY A 121 11.02 -15.99 12.48
C GLY A 121 9.63 -15.36 12.66
N LYS A 122 9.55 -14.03 12.78
CA LYS A 122 8.30 -13.28 12.94
C LYS A 122 7.91 -12.43 11.73
N CYS A 123 8.70 -12.49 10.66
CA CYS A 123 8.39 -11.81 9.41
C CYS A 123 7.06 -12.31 8.84
N LEU A 124 6.10 -11.40 8.69
CA LEU A 124 4.75 -11.72 8.21
C LEU A 124 4.66 -11.70 6.68
N THR A 125 5.51 -10.89 6.03
CA THR A 125 5.59 -10.70 4.57
C THR A 125 6.32 -11.83 3.84
N GLN A 126 6.87 -12.81 4.57
CA GLN A 126 7.65 -13.89 3.99
C GLN A 126 7.39 -15.22 4.70
N LYS A 127 7.26 -16.31 3.92
CA LYS A 127 7.11 -17.67 4.43
C LYS A 127 8.39 -18.47 4.24
N VAL A 128 8.92 -19.00 5.33
CA VAL A 128 10.14 -19.82 5.32
C VAL A 128 9.80 -21.30 5.12
N LEU A 129 10.07 -21.81 3.93
CA LEU A 129 9.91 -23.23 3.60
C LEU A 129 11.22 -23.99 3.86
N LYS A 130 11.19 -24.85 4.90
CA LYS A 130 12.29 -25.80 5.17
C LYS A 130 12.12 -27.04 4.32
N LYS A 131 12.97 -27.23 3.30
CA LYS A 131 13.02 -28.50 2.55
C LYS A 131 13.82 -29.53 3.32
N LYS A 132 13.26 -30.73 3.49
CA LYS A 132 14.01 -31.87 4.05
C LYS A 132 15.18 -32.21 3.10
N PRO A 133 16.40 -32.44 3.63
CA PRO A 133 17.53 -32.81 2.79
C PRO A 133 17.24 -34.12 2.05
N LYS A 134 17.64 -34.22 0.77
CA LYS A 134 17.52 -35.46 -0.01
C LYS A 134 18.25 -36.59 0.71
N LYS A 135 17.57 -37.74 0.86
CA LYS A 135 18.08 -38.95 1.52
C LYS A 135 19.33 -39.44 0.78
N GLY A 136 20.53 -39.11 1.28
CA GLY A 136 21.80 -39.54 0.68
C GLY A 136 23.01 -38.61 0.92
N SER A 137 22.81 -37.32 1.23
CA SER A 137 23.92 -36.38 1.48
C SER A 137 24.20 -36.23 2.97
N LYS A 138 25.30 -36.83 3.45
CA LYS A 138 25.68 -36.88 4.87
C LYS A 138 26.14 -35.54 5.48
N ASN A 139 26.16 -34.40 4.76
CA ASN A 139 26.66 -33.11 5.30
C ASN A 139 26.09 -31.84 4.61
N MET A 140 24.81 -31.79 4.23
CA MET A 140 24.21 -30.53 3.73
C MET A 140 23.35 -29.84 4.80
N LYS A 141 23.65 -28.55 5.04
CA LYS A 141 22.79 -27.65 5.83
C LYS A 141 21.38 -27.59 5.20
N PRO A 142 20.30 -27.48 6.00
CA PRO A 142 18.95 -27.33 5.47
C PRO A 142 18.88 -26.13 4.52
N ILE A 143 18.46 -26.35 3.27
CA ILE A 143 18.16 -25.25 2.34
C ILE A 143 16.85 -24.63 2.79
N THR A 144 16.94 -23.35 3.15
CA THR A 144 15.81 -22.53 3.57
C THR A 144 15.42 -21.70 2.35
N LYS A 145 14.26 -21.98 1.75
CA LYS A 145 13.70 -21.15 0.68
C LYS A 145 12.70 -20.20 1.33
N THR A 146 12.80 -18.92 1.01
CA THR A 146 11.85 -17.90 1.47
C THR A 146 11.00 -17.48 0.27
N GLU A 147 9.68 -17.44 0.45
CA GLU A 147 8.72 -16.99 -0.56
C GLU A 147 7.97 -15.77 -0.02
N LYS A 148 7.75 -14.75 -0.86
CA LYS A 148 6.87 -13.62 -0.51
C LYS A 148 5.46 -14.14 -0.31
N CYS A 149 4.72 -13.54 0.61
CA CYS A 149 3.33 -13.87 0.85
C CYS A 149 2.53 -12.62 1.18
N ASP A 150 1.23 -12.73 0.93
CA ASP A 150 0.27 -11.66 1.16
C ASP A 150 0.24 -11.33 2.66
N SER A 151 0.33 -10.04 2.93
CA SER A 151 0.44 -9.45 4.25
C SER A 151 0.24 -7.95 4.13
N PHE A 152 -0.59 -7.38 5.00
CA PHE A 152 -0.79 -5.92 5.10
C PHE A 152 0.54 -5.18 5.23
N PHE A 153 1.54 -5.79 5.90
CA PHE A 153 2.84 -5.17 6.11
C PHE A 153 3.69 -5.03 4.82
N ASN A 154 3.24 -5.59 3.69
CA ASN A 154 3.79 -5.26 2.37
C ASN A 154 3.51 -3.79 1.99
N PHE A 155 2.47 -3.16 2.55
CA PHE A 155 2.18 -1.73 2.39
C PHE A 155 3.36 -0.82 2.76
N PHE A 156 4.23 -1.23 3.69
CA PHE A 156 5.44 -0.49 4.05
C PHE A 156 6.64 -0.77 3.13
N LYS A 157 6.44 -1.56 2.08
CA LYS A 157 7.41 -1.86 1.02
C LYS A 157 6.76 -1.57 -0.34
N PRO A 158 6.56 -0.28 -0.65
CA PRO A 158 5.87 0.12 -1.87
C PRO A 158 6.58 -0.43 -3.12
N PRO A 159 5.87 -0.55 -4.25
CA PRO A 159 6.47 -0.87 -5.53
C PRO A 159 7.61 0.12 -5.87
N GLU A 160 8.73 -0.40 -6.37
CA GLU A 160 9.88 0.43 -6.77
C GLU A 160 9.80 0.69 -8.28
N VAL A 161 9.85 1.96 -8.67
CA VAL A 161 9.98 2.37 -10.08
C VAL A 161 11.44 2.20 -10.49
N PRO A 162 11.76 1.39 -11.52
CA PRO A 162 13.12 1.29 -12.05
C PRO A 162 13.64 2.66 -12.49
N GLU A 163 14.91 2.96 -12.22
CA GLU A 163 15.51 4.26 -12.56
C GLU A 163 15.84 4.39 -14.07
N ASN A 164 15.87 3.29 -14.82
CA ASN A 164 16.14 3.28 -16.25
C ASN A 164 14.89 2.89 -17.03
N ASP A 165 14.41 3.80 -17.88
CA ASP A 165 13.28 3.54 -18.79
C ASP A 165 13.55 2.38 -19.77
N ASP A 166 14.82 2.12 -20.10
CA ASP A 166 15.23 1.02 -20.99
C ASP A 166 14.94 -0.39 -20.39
N ASP A 167 14.74 -0.48 -19.08
CA ASP A 167 14.45 -1.73 -18.36
C ASP A 167 12.94 -1.98 -18.18
N ILE A 168 12.08 -1.05 -18.63
CA ILE A 168 10.63 -1.11 -18.49
C ILE A 168 10.00 -1.38 -19.86
N ASP A 169 9.52 -2.61 -20.07
CA ASP A 169 8.62 -2.90 -21.19
C ASP A 169 7.17 -2.47 -20.88
N GLU A 170 6.32 -2.42 -21.91
CA GLU A 170 4.93 -1.95 -21.79
C GLU A 170 4.12 -2.78 -20.77
N ASP A 171 4.29 -4.10 -20.79
CA ASP A 171 3.62 -5.02 -19.86
C ASP A 171 4.06 -4.76 -18.40
N LEU A 172 5.37 -4.53 -18.16
CA LEU A 172 5.89 -4.21 -16.83
C LEU A 172 5.47 -2.82 -16.35
N ALA A 173 5.38 -1.85 -17.26
CA ALA A 173 4.88 -0.50 -16.94
C ALA A 173 3.44 -0.55 -16.44
N GLU A 174 2.56 -1.29 -17.14
CA GLU A 174 1.16 -1.46 -16.77
C GLU A 174 1.00 -2.19 -15.43
N GLU A 175 1.75 -3.28 -15.21
CA GLU A 175 1.74 -4.00 -13.92
C GLU A 175 2.20 -3.09 -12.77
N LEU A 176 3.26 -2.33 -12.98
CA LEU A 176 3.79 -1.41 -11.96
C LEU A 176 2.80 -0.28 -11.66
N GLN A 177 2.16 0.30 -12.69
CA GLN A 177 1.14 1.32 -12.52
C GLN A 177 -0.03 0.80 -11.67
N ASN A 178 -0.57 -0.37 -12.00
CA ASN A 178 -1.66 -0.99 -11.24
C ASN A 178 -1.28 -1.23 -9.76
N LEU A 179 -0.04 -1.68 -9.50
CA LEU A 179 0.44 -1.87 -8.13
C LEU A 179 0.61 -0.55 -7.37
N MET A 180 1.05 0.51 -8.05
CA MET A 180 1.19 1.85 -7.45
C MET A 180 -0.17 2.49 -7.16
N GLU A 181 -1.13 2.31 -8.05
CA GLU A 181 -2.52 2.76 -7.87
C GLU A 181 -3.16 2.07 -6.68
N GLN A 182 -3.11 0.73 -6.62
CA GLN A 182 -3.60 -0.04 -5.47
C GLN A 182 -2.94 0.41 -4.15
N ASP A 183 -1.61 0.58 -4.15
CA ASP A 183 -0.88 1.05 -2.98
C ASP A 183 -1.31 2.47 -2.55
N TYR A 184 -1.59 3.35 -3.51
CA TYR A 184 -2.12 4.69 -3.24
C TYR A 184 -3.54 4.65 -2.70
N ASP A 185 -4.42 3.83 -3.26
CA ASP A 185 -5.83 3.67 -2.85
C ASP A 185 -5.95 3.22 -1.40
N ILE A 186 -5.09 2.29 -0.98
CA ILE A 186 -4.97 1.90 0.43
C ILE A 186 -4.59 3.11 1.29
N GLY A 187 -3.59 3.88 0.85
CA GLY A 187 -3.09 5.05 1.58
C GLY A 187 -4.11 6.19 1.70
N SER A 188 -4.80 6.51 0.59
CA SER A 188 -5.85 7.53 0.54
C SER A 188 -7.07 7.10 1.35
N THR A 189 -7.47 5.83 1.28
CA THR A 189 -8.56 5.27 2.12
C THR A 189 -8.27 5.43 3.60
N ILE A 190 -7.05 5.13 4.04
CA ILE A 190 -6.66 5.33 5.45
C ILE A 190 -6.74 6.81 5.83
N ARG A 191 -6.25 7.71 4.96
CA ARG A 191 -6.23 9.16 5.17
C ARG A 191 -7.64 9.77 5.25
N ASP A 192 -8.50 9.44 4.30
CA ASP A 192 -9.74 10.16 4.01
C ASP A 192 -10.97 9.46 4.61
N LYS A 193 -10.95 8.13 4.73
CA LYS A 193 -12.07 7.36 5.27
C LYS A 193 -11.80 6.87 6.69
N ILE A 194 -10.70 6.15 6.92
CA ILE A 194 -10.46 5.49 8.22
C ILE A 194 -10.15 6.48 9.33
N ILE A 195 -9.17 7.37 9.15
CA ILE A 195 -8.75 8.28 10.23
C ILE A 195 -9.89 9.24 10.64
N PRO A 196 -10.64 9.89 9.71
CA PRO A 196 -11.70 10.83 10.08
C PRO A 196 -12.92 10.13 10.72
N HIS A 197 -13.23 8.90 10.30
CA HIS A 197 -14.45 8.17 10.70
C HIS A 197 -14.15 6.87 11.47
N ALA A 198 -13.02 6.81 12.18
CA ALA A 198 -12.52 5.57 12.80
C ALA A 198 -13.54 4.88 13.71
N VAL A 199 -14.36 5.65 14.44
CA VAL A 199 -15.40 5.10 15.33
C VAL A 199 -16.55 4.49 14.53
N SER A 200 -16.96 5.11 13.42
CA SER A 200 -18.00 4.58 12.53
C SER A 200 -17.53 3.30 11.82
N TRP A 201 -16.27 3.26 11.37
CA TRP A 201 -15.65 2.04 10.84
C TRP A 201 -15.50 0.95 11.90
N PHE A 202 -15.13 1.30 13.13
CA PHE A 202 -15.05 0.35 14.24
C PHE A 202 -16.39 -0.27 14.60
N THR A 203 -17.47 0.53 14.58
CA THR A 203 -18.84 0.08 14.92
C THR A 203 -19.59 -0.57 13.76
N GLY A 204 -19.12 -0.40 12.53
CA GLY A 204 -19.81 -0.88 11.32
C GLY A 204 -20.90 0.06 10.81
N GLU A 205 -21.03 1.25 11.37
CA GLU A 205 -21.98 2.28 10.92
C GLU A 205 -21.55 2.89 9.58
N ALA A 206 -20.24 2.97 9.31
CA ALA A 206 -19.73 3.54 8.05
C ALA A 206 -20.16 2.73 6.82
N VAL A 207 -20.22 1.40 6.92
CA VAL A 207 -20.64 0.51 5.82
C VAL A 207 -22.12 0.71 5.50
N GLN A 208 -22.95 0.92 6.52
CA GLN A 208 -24.39 1.12 6.35
C GLN A 208 -24.74 2.52 5.82
N GLY A 209 -23.87 3.51 6.06
CA GLY A 209 -24.05 4.87 5.55
C GLY A 209 -23.82 4.95 4.04
N ASP A 210 -22.80 4.26 3.53
CA ASP A 210 -22.49 4.23 2.09
C ASP A 210 -23.59 3.50 1.28
N GLU A 211 -24.28 2.49 1.84
CA GLU A 211 -25.39 1.79 1.17
C GLU A 211 -26.70 2.61 1.08
N LEU A 212 -26.86 3.66 1.89
CA LEU A 212 -28.09 4.46 1.96
C LEU A 212 -27.99 5.80 1.22
N ASP A 213 -26.82 6.17 0.72
CA ASP A 213 -26.59 7.41 -0.05
C ASP A 213 -26.84 7.22 -1.56
N ASP A 214 -27.06 5.98 -2.02
CA ASP A 214 -27.34 5.63 -3.42
C ASP A 214 -28.87 5.54 -3.74
N GLU A 215 -29.77 5.77 -2.78
CA GLU A 215 -31.24 5.61 -2.96
C GLU A 215 -32.06 6.93 -2.98
N ASP A 216 -31.45 8.12 -3.11
CA ASP A 216 -32.20 9.40 -3.00
C ASP A 216 -31.95 10.41 -4.15
N ASP A 217 -31.65 9.95 -5.37
CA ASP A 217 -31.54 10.78 -6.59
C ASP A 217 -32.40 10.25 -7.78
N GLU A 218 -33.58 9.67 -7.49
CA GLU A 218 -34.64 9.47 -8.48
C GLU A 218 -35.82 10.44 -8.21
N ASP A 219 -35.70 11.71 -8.65
CA ASP A 219 -36.84 12.54 -9.08
C ASP A 219 -36.36 13.96 -9.47
N ASP A 220 -35.98 14.16 -10.75
CA ASP A 220 -36.34 15.39 -11.48
C ASP A 220 -36.39 15.11 -13.00
N ASP A 221 -37.42 14.38 -13.40
CA ASP A 221 -37.98 14.49 -14.75
C ASP A 221 -38.67 15.87 -14.88
N ASP A 222 -38.08 16.80 -15.63
CA ASP A 222 -38.90 17.73 -16.42
C ASP A 222 -38.22 18.03 -17.77
N ASP A 223 -38.81 17.45 -18.80
CA ASP A 223 -38.64 17.73 -20.22
C ASP A 223 -38.66 19.25 -20.51
N ASN A 224 -37.69 19.72 -21.30
CA ASN A 224 -37.99 20.67 -22.36
C ASN A 224 -37.02 20.44 -23.53
N GLU A 225 -37.47 19.60 -24.46
CA GLU A 225 -37.15 19.75 -25.87
C GLU A 225 -37.65 21.14 -26.33
N ASP A 226 -36.76 21.97 -26.88
CA ASP A 226 -37.13 22.78 -28.04
C ASP A 226 -35.86 23.14 -28.83
N GLU A 227 -35.95 22.79 -30.11
CA GLU A 227 -35.03 22.98 -31.22
C GLU A 227 -34.82 24.48 -31.49
N ASP A 228 -33.62 24.88 -31.94
CA ASP A 228 -33.49 25.93 -32.94
C ASP A 228 -32.17 25.72 -33.71
N GLU A 229 -32.35 25.27 -34.96
CA GLU A 229 -31.38 25.29 -36.05
C GLU A 229 -31.05 26.75 -36.38
N ASP A 230 -29.77 27.12 -36.46
CA ASP A 230 -29.36 28.27 -37.27
C ASP A 230 -28.13 27.88 -38.11
N ASP A 231 -28.45 27.67 -39.38
CA ASP A 231 -27.64 27.43 -40.55
C ASP A 231 -27.31 28.81 -41.16
N GLU A 232 -26.04 29.23 -41.18
CA GLU A 232 -25.59 30.25 -42.13
C GLU A 232 -24.21 29.88 -42.69
N ASP A 233 -24.25 29.48 -43.96
CA ASP A 233 -23.20 29.44 -44.96
C ASP A 233 -22.26 30.65 -44.92
N ASP A 234 -20.97 30.41 -45.21
CA ASP A 234 -20.23 31.31 -46.11
C ASP A 234 -19.22 30.47 -46.91
N GLU A 235 -19.64 30.08 -48.11
CA GLU A 235 -18.78 29.67 -49.22
C GLU A 235 -18.12 30.91 -49.83
N ASP A 236 -16.82 30.84 -50.09
CA ASP A 236 -16.14 31.35 -51.30
C ASP A 236 -14.61 31.41 -51.02
N ASP A 237 -13.69 31.15 -51.94
CA ASP A 237 -13.60 30.40 -53.19
C ASP A 237 -12.11 30.52 -53.64
N GLU A 238 -11.70 29.64 -54.56
CA GLU A 238 -10.60 29.75 -55.53
C GLU A 238 -9.12 29.53 -55.08
N ASP A 239 -8.66 28.30 -55.39
CA ASP A 239 -7.64 27.96 -56.41
C ASP A 239 -6.40 28.87 -56.60
N ASP A 240 -5.20 28.25 -56.61
CA ASP A 240 -4.35 28.23 -57.83
C ASP A 240 -3.17 27.24 -57.69
N ASP A 241 -3.27 26.17 -58.49
CA ASP A 241 -2.28 25.58 -59.40
C ASP A 241 -0.92 25.01 -58.95
N GLU A 242 -0.86 23.68 -59.14
CA GLU A 242 -0.03 22.95 -60.10
C GLU A 242 1.50 23.17 -60.16
N ASP A 243 2.21 22.05 -59.95
CA ASP A 243 3.08 21.38 -60.96
C ASP A 243 4.24 20.68 -60.25
N GLU A 244 4.79 19.56 -60.69
CA GLU A 244 4.38 18.41 -61.50
C GLU A 244 5.65 17.52 -61.45
N GLU A 245 5.47 16.22 -61.70
CA GLU A 245 6.46 15.36 -62.40
C GLU A 245 7.81 15.02 -61.70
N GLU A 246 8.40 13.83 -61.82
CA GLU A 246 7.96 12.53 -62.30
C GLU A 246 9.07 11.50 -61.97
N GLN A 247 8.66 10.23 -61.92
CA GLN A 247 9.37 9.03 -62.38
C GLN A 247 10.86 8.81 -62.03
N SER A 248 11.16 7.65 -61.44
CA SER A 248 11.39 6.42 -62.23
C SER A 248 12.07 5.29 -61.44
N LYS A 249 11.41 4.14 -61.54
CA LYS A 249 11.87 2.74 -61.52
C LYS A 249 13.40 2.52 -61.60
N SER A 250 13.93 1.55 -60.82
CA SER A 250 14.39 0.23 -61.33
C SER A 250 15.37 -0.50 -60.39
N ALA A 251 14.89 -1.62 -59.88
CA ALA A 251 15.53 -2.95 -59.89
C ALA A 251 17.05 -3.15 -59.63
N LYS A 252 17.26 -4.09 -58.68
CA LYS A 252 18.11 -5.29 -58.73
C LYS A 252 19.60 -5.20 -58.31
N LYS A 253 19.85 -6.02 -57.27
CA LYS A 253 20.95 -7.01 -57.09
C LYS A 253 22.38 -6.44 -57.17
N SER A 254 23.24 -6.71 -56.19
CA SER A 254 23.84 -8.04 -56.02
C SER A 254 24.94 -7.97 -54.96
N SER A 255 25.21 -9.14 -54.35
CA SER A 255 26.50 -9.59 -53.78
C SER A 255 27.26 -8.61 -52.88
N GLY A 256 27.54 -8.92 -51.62
CA GLY A 256 27.99 -10.21 -51.13
C GLY A 256 29.39 -10.06 -50.52
N THR A 257 29.52 -10.60 -49.31
CA THR A 257 30.70 -11.36 -48.89
C THR A 257 31.95 -10.59 -48.45
N LYS A 258 32.06 -10.57 -47.13
CA LYS A 258 33.23 -10.97 -46.32
C LYS A 258 34.33 -9.95 -45.99
N LYS A 259 34.57 -10.00 -44.68
CA LYS A 259 35.84 -10.18 -43.98
C LYS A 259 36.64 -8.91 -43.74
N GLY A 260 36.89 -8.72 -42.45
CA GLY A 260 38.23 -8.97 -41.97
C GLY A 260 38.68 -7.90 -41.00
N GLY A 261 38.47 -8.17 -39.71
CA GLY A 261 39.11 -7.37 -38.67
C GLY A 261 40.63 -7.48 -38.74
N ARG A 262 41.29 -6.43 -38.25
CA ARG A 262 42.45 -6.59 -37.35
C ARG A 262 42.80 -5.26 -36.68
N ALA A 263 42.86 -5.36 -35.36
CA ALA A 263 43.56 -4.55 -34.38
C ALA A 263 44.71 -3.64 -34.88
N ARG A 264 44.84 -2.48 -34.23
CA ARG A 264 46.04 -2.17 -33.42
C ARG A 264 45.83 -1.00 -32.47
N ALA A 265 46.52 -1.11 -31.34
CA ALA A 265 46.56 -0.24 -30.18
C ALA A 265 47.28 1.09 -30.42
N GLY A 266 47.01 2.06 -29.55
CA GLY A 266 47.80 3.27 -29.35
C GLY A 266 47.45 3.93 -28.01
N GLU A 267 48.41 3.94 -27.09
CA GLU A 267 48.39 4.60 -25.78
C GLU A 267 48.29 6.13 -25.87
N GLY A 268 47.75 6.77 -24.82
CA GLY A 268 47.88 8.21 -24.58
C GLY A 268 47.16 8.67 -23.33
N GLN A 269 47.92 9.04 -22.29
CA GLN A 269 47.50 9.47 -20.95
C GLN A 269 46.92 10.89 -20.86
N GLN A 270 46.28 11.13 -19.70
CA GLN A 270 46.00 12.38 -18.93
C GLN A 270 44.50 12.63 -18.83
N GLY A 271 43.83 12.67 -17.67
CA GLY A 271 44.27 12.85 -16.29
C GLY A 271 43.58 14.09 -15.75
N GLU A 272 42.51 13.94 -14.96
CA GLU A 272 42.03 15.00 -14.06
C GLU A 272 41.18 14.41 -12.92
N ARG A 273 41.45 14.91 -11.71
CA ARG A 273 40.89 14.49 -10.40
C ARG A 273 39.56 15.21 -10.11
N PRO A 274 38.69 14.65 -9.25
CA PRO A 274 37.43 15.29 -8.86
C PRO A 274 37.62 16.38 -7.78
N PRO A 275 36.73 17.40 -7.70
CA PRO A 275 36.78 18.44 -6.69
C PRO A 275 36.15 18.00 -5.35
N GLU A 276 36.86 18.32 -4.27
CA GLU A 276 36.45 18.17 -2.87
C GLU A 276 35.43 19.23 -2.44
N CYS A 277 34.51 18.77 -1.58
CA CYS A 277 33.47 19.51 -0.88
C CYS A 277 34.06 20.42 0.23
N LYS A 278 33.55 21.64 0.38
CA LYS A 278 33.80 22.49 1.56
C LYS A 278 32.47 22.98 2.12
N GLN A 279 32.21 22.59 3.37
CA GLN A 279 31.21 23.19 4.25
C GLN A 279 31.72 24.53 4.80
N GLN A 280 30.82 25.50 4.86
CA GLN A 280 30.79 26.57 5.84
C GLN A 280 29.42 26.55 6.50
#